data_AF-A0A975J5X7-F1
#
_entry.id   AF-A0A975J5X7-F1
#
_cell.length_a   1.000
_cell.length_b   1.000
_cell.length_c   1.000
_cell.angle_alpha   90.00
_cell.angle_beta   90.00
_cell.angle_gamma   90.00
#
_symmetry.space_group_name_H-M   'P 1'
#
loop_
_entity.id
_entity.type
_entity.pdbx_description
1 polymer ?
#
loop_
_entity_poly.entity_id
_entity_poly.type
_entity_poly.pdbx_seq_one_letter_code
_entity_poly.pdbx_strand_id
1 'polypeptide(L)'
;MPRIPENLIEKIESIPAKPGIYQMMDIDGNIIYVGKSKTLKSRVKSYFYTEHKLNKIKRMVCNIHDINYIVTDTHLEAQILECALIKKLKPIYNKQFKNDKRYMYLKIENYNRFKPISMVYDRQSEYCFGPYRNKNILLDIIKFFQNICPITKFGNIYEFKYKILLQSMDRESFEKNKECLIEIFYNKECMLDFLSDLQGRMDRAASDLQFEMATIYRDMINHIKYLYDNNTNESHEISDKILMGEKIDDGYKIFYISKNRIILKKKYKELTKESIGEFLKQAQELEIKVPHVIDEKRDLDFKKIVTREVKDDALKAILFIHNDYSVDEFINNMC
;
A
#
# COMPACT_ATOMS: atom_id res chain seq x y z
N MET A 1 -31.01 -7.39 18.22
CA MET A 1 -30.52 -7.48 16.82
C MET A 1 -31.20 -6.40 16.00
N PRO A 2 -30.52 -5.73 15.05
CA PRO A 2 -31.20 -4.80 14.15
C PRO A 2 -32.24 -5.57 13.33
N ARG A 3 -33.50 -5.12 13.35
CA ARG A 3 -34.57 -5.71 12.53
C ARG A 3 -34.21 -5.47 11.06
N ILE A 4 -34.15 -6.55 10.27
CA ILE A 4 -33.95 -6.43 8.82
C ILE A 4 -35.20 -5.74 8.27
N PRO A 5 -35.08 -4.65 7.51
CA PRO A 5 -36.21 -4.07 6.79
C PRO A 5 -36.87 -5.13 5.91
N GLU A 6 -38.19 -5.27 5.97
CA GLU A 6 -38.91 -6.35 5.28
C GLU A 6 -38.65 -6.33 3.76
N ASN A 7 -38.51 -5.13 3.19
CA ASN A 7 -38.14 -4.88 1.79
C ASN A 7 -36.73 -5.37 1.40
N LEU A 8 -35.85 -5.65 2.37
CA LEU A 8 -34.49 -6.11 2.13
C LEU A 8 -34.31 -7.63 2.25
N ILE A 9 -35.27 -8.35 2.84
CA ILE A 9 -35.12 -9.79 3.10
C ILE A 9 -34.96 -10.56 1.79
N GLU A 10 -35.89 -10.37 0.84
CA GLU A 10 -35.84 -11.02 -0.47
C GLU A 10 -34.56 -10.64 -1.24
N LYS A 11 -34.21 -9.36 -1.22
CA LYS A 11 -33.02 -8.84 -1.88
C LYS A 11 -31.73 -9.44 -1.32
N ILE A 12 -31.63 -9.64 0.00
CA ILE A 12 -30.47 -10.26 0.64
C ILE A 12 -30.37 -11.75 0.28
N GLU A 13 -31.50 -12.45 0.19
CA GLU A 13 -31.53 -13.88 -0.17
C GLU A 13 -31.18 -14.13 -1.64
N SER A 14 -31.52 -13.19 -2.53
CA SER A 14 -31.23 -13.27 -3.96
C SER A 14 -29.78 -12.94 -4.34
N ILE A 15 -28.97 -12.42 -3.41
CA ILE A 15 -27.56 -12.09 -3.68
C ILE A 15 -26.78 -13.37 -4.03
N PRO A 16 -26.04 -13.40 -5.15
CA PRO A 16 -25.30 -14.58 -5.56
C PRO A 16 -24.09 -14.84 -4.65
N ALA A 17 -23.68 -16.10 -4.56
CA ALA A 17 -22.45 -16.52 -3.87
C ALA A 17 -21.20 -16.31 -4.75
N LYS A 18 -21.07 -15.13 -5.36
CA LYS A 18 -19.98 -14.76 -6.30
C LYS A 18 -19.13 -13.61 -5.75
N PRO A 19 -17.91 -13.42 -6.26
CA PRO A 19 -17.11 -12.25 -5.93
C PRO A 19 -17.77 -10.98 -6.48
N GLY A 20 -17.51 -9.87 -5.81
CA GLY A 20 -18.03 -8.58 -6.24
C GLY A 20 -18.04 -7.55 -5.14
N ILE A 21 -18.73 -6.46 -5.42
CA ILE A 21 -18.93 -5.35 -4.49
C ILE A 21 -20.39 -5.20 -4.09
N TYR A 22 -20.63 -4.66 -2.90
CA TYR A 22 -21.93 -4.25 -2.41
C TYR A 22 -21.89 -2.79 -1.97
N GLN A 23 -23.01 -2.11 -2.15
CA GLN A 23 -23.22 -0.71 -1.83
C GLN A 23 -24.43 -0.63 -0.92
N MET A 24 -24.27 -0.02 0.25
CA MET A 24 -25.37 0.23 1.19
C MET A 24 -25.80 1.68 1.07
N MET A 25 -27.11 1.90 1.05
CA MET A 25 -27.72 3.20 0.87
C MET A 25 -28.60 3.57 2.06
N ASP A 26 -28.70 4.86 2.35
CA ASP A 26 -29.65 5.40 3.31
C ASP A 26 -31.04 5.64 2.68
N ILE A 27 -31.97 6.14 3.49
CA ILE A 27 -33.36 6.41 3.09
C ILE A 27 -33.47 7.43 1.95
N ASP A 28 -32.49 8.33 1.84
CA ASP A 28 -32.41 9.35 0.80
C ASP A 28 -31.74 8.82 -0.48
N GLY A 29 -31.32 7.54 -0.49
CA GLY A 29 -30.65 6.89 -1.62
C GLY A 29 -29.15 7.18 -1.71
N ASN A 30 -28.54 7.83 -0.71
CA ASN A 30 -27.11 8.10 -0.71
C ASN A 30 -26.32 6.84 -0.40
N ILE A 31 -25.26 6.57 -1.15
CA ILE A 31 -24.34 5.47 -0.84
C ILE A 31 -23.54 5.83 0.43
N ILE A 32 -23.86 5.14 1.52
CA ILE A 32 -23.24 5.35 2.84
C ILE A 32 -22.06 4.41 3.09
N TYR A 33 -21.99 3.27 2.38
CA TYR A 33 -20.90 2.32 2.46
C TYR A 33 -20.72 1.52 1.18
N VAL A 34 -19.47 1.26 0.79
CA VAL A 34 -19.10 0.34 -0.29
C VAL A 34 -18.15 -0.71 0.28
N GLY A 35 -18.36 -1.99 -0.02
CA GLY A 35 -17.46 -3.05 0.38
C GLY A 35 -17.28 -4.12 -0.70
N LYS A 36 -16.17 -4.85 -0.65
CA LYS A 36 -15.89 -6.02 -1.50
C LYS A 36 -16.04 -7.35 -0.75
N SER A 37 -16.22 -8.43 -1.50
CA SER A 37 -16.22 -9.81 -0.99
C SER A 37 -15.77 -10.83 -2.02
N LYS A 38 -15.17 -11.95 -1.57
CA LYS A 38 -15.03 -13.20 -2.36
C LYS A 38 -16.40 -13.87 -2.56
N THR A 39 -17.33 -13.68 -1.62
CA THR A 39 -18.69 -14.22 -1.66
C THR A 39 -19.67 -13.15 -1.17
N LEU A 40 -20.41 -12.53 -2.07
CA LEU A 40 -21.34 -11.44 -1.75
C LEU A 40 -22.42 -11.90 -0.76
N LYS A 41 -23.05 -13.07 -1.01
CA LYS A 41 -24.13 -13.62 -0.17
C LYS A 41 -23.76 -13.70 1.31
N SER A 42 -22.66 -14.40 1.64
CA SER A 42 -22.23 -14.58 3.04
C SER A 42 -21.84 -13.25 3.69
N ARG A 43 -21.18 -12.37 2.94
CA ARG A 43 -20.71 -11.08 3.46
C ARG A 43 -21.86 -10.14 3.77
N VAL A 44 -22.85 -10.02 2.89
CA VAL A 44 -24.01 -9.15 3.13
C VAL A 44 -24.86 -9.69 4.29
N LYS A 45 -25.11 -11.01 4.32
CA LYS A 45 -25.83 -11.65 5.44
C LYS A 45 -25.17 -11.40 6.80
N SER A 46 -23.83 -11.40 6.88
CA SER A 46 -23.12 -11.17 8.14
C SER A 46 -23.44 -9.83 8.82
N TYR A 47 -23.88 -8.80 8.07
CA TYR A 47 -24.27 -7.52 8.66
C TYR A 47 -25.58 -7.59 9.45
N PHE A 48 -26.47 -8.52 9.10
CA PHE A 48 -27.82 -8.60 9.66
C PHE A 48 -27.97 -9.76 10.65
N TYR A 49 -27.27 -10.86 10.42
CA TYR A 49 -27.41 -12.09 11.21
C TYR A 49 -26.32 -12.28 12.29
N THR A 50 -25.34 -11.39 12.39
CA THR A 50 -24.25 -11.49 13.37
C THR A 50 -24.25 -10.31 14.33
N GLU A 51 -23.94 -10.56 15.60
CA GLU A 51 -23.78 -9.50 16.58
C GLU A 51 -22.45 -8.75 16.35
N HIS A 52 -22.54 -7.44 16.12
CA HIS A 52 -21.37 -6.60 15.86
C HIS A 52 -20.80 -6.05 17.16
N LYS A 53 -19.51 -6.27 17.44
CA LYS A 53 -18.84 -5.67 18.61
C LYS A 53 -18.59 -4.16 18.45
N LEU A 54 -18.45 -3.68 17.21
CA LEU A 54 -18.09 -2.29 16.91
C LEU A 54 -19.32 -1.40 16.73
N ASN A 55 -19.45 -0.37 17.58
CA ASN A 55 -20.56 0.60 17.54
C ASN A 55 -20.74 1.28 16.17
N LYS A 56 -19.65 1.49 15.43
CA LYS A 56 -19.71 2.04 14.07
C LYS A 56 -20.51 1.15 13.12
N ILE A 57 -20.30 -0.16 13.18
CA ILE A 57 -21.01 -1.11 12.30
C ILE A 57 -22.48 -1.14 12.69
N LYS A 58 -22.80 -1.18 13.99
CA LYS A 58 -24.19 -1.09 14.47
C LYS A 58 -24.90 0.15 13.91
N ARG A 59 -24.29 1.33 14.03
CA ARG A 59 -24.83 2.59 13.49
C ARG A 59 -25.02 2.55 11.97
N MET A 60 -24.05 2.01 11.25
CA MET A 60 -24.14 1.86 9.80
C MET A 60 -25.32 0.97 9.42
N VAL A 61 -25.46 -0.19 10.05
CA VAL A 61 -26.54 -1.16 9.78
C VAL A 61 -27.92 -0.56 10.04
N CYS A 62 -28.07 0.24 11.10
CA CYS A 62 -29.32 0.95 11.38
C CYS A 62 -29.72 1.97 10.30
N ASN A 63 -28.75 2.48 9.54
CA ASN A 63 -29.01 3.47 8.50
C ASN A 63 -29.14 2.83 7.10
N ILE A 64 -29.10 1.50 6.98
CA ILE A 64 -29.29 0.82 5.69
C ILE A 64 -30.77 0.77 5.37
N HIS A 65 -31.14 1.42 4.28
CA HIS A 65 -32.47 1.37 3.69
C HIS A 65 -32.51 0.49 2.44
N ASP A 66 -31.43 0.48 1.65
CA ASP A 66 -31.31 -0.37 0.47
C ASP A 66 -29.86 -0.87 0.25
N ILE A 67 -29.70 -1.97 -0.51
CA ILE A 67 -28.43 -2.61 -0.83
C ILE A 67 -28.35 -2.91 -2.34
N ASN A 68 -27.34 -2.40 -3.02
CA ASN A 68 -27.01 -2.79 -4.40
C ASN A 68 -25.73 -3.62 -4.44
N TYR A 69 -25.54 -4.39 -5.51
CA TYR A 69 -24.31 -5.16 -5.71
C TYR A 69 -23.93 -5.21 -7.18
N ILE A 70 -22.62 -5.40 -7.42
CA ILE A 70 -22.06 -5.64 -8.75
C ILE A 70 -21.21 -6.90 -8.64
N VAL A 71 -21.56 -7.91 -9.42
CA VAL A 71 -20.80 -9.16 -9.53
C VAL A 71 -19.57 -8.92 -10.40
N THR A 72 -18.42 -9.46 -10.00
CA THR A 72 -17.18 -9.47 -10.79
C THR A 72 -16.76 -10.89 -11.11
N ASP A 73 -15.86 -11.07 -12.08
CA ASP A 73 -15.38 -12.42 -12.41
C ASP A 73 -14.41 -12.92 -11.33
N THR A 74 -13.60 -12.02 -10.77
CA THR A 74 -12.61 -12.36 -9.74
C THR A 74 -12.66 -11.44 -8.53
N HIS A 75 -12.02 -11.87 -7.45
CA HIS A 75 -11.86 -11.06 -6.25
C HIS A 75 -10.94 -9.84 -6.46
N LEU A 76 -9.92 -9.96 -7.31
CA LEU A 76 -9.05 -8.84 -7.72
C LEU A 76 -9.86 -7.70 -8.33
N GLU A 77 -10.75 -8.03 -9.27
CA GLU A 77 -11.63 -7.04 -9.89
C GLU A 77 -12.55 -6.36 -8.86
N ALA A 78 -13.09 -7.13 -7.90
CA ALA A 78 -13.89 -6.57 -6.82
C ALA A 78 -13.11 -5.56 -5.96
N GLN A 79 -11.85 -5.86 -5.61
CA GLN A 79 -10.99 -4.95 -4.84
C GLN A 79 -10.71 -3.65 -5.59
N ILE A 80 -10.39 -3.75 -6.87
CA ILE A 80 -10.07 -2.60 -7.72
C ILE A 80 -11.31 -1.71 -7.88
N LEU A 81 -12.47 -2.32 -8.15
CA LEU A 81 -13.73 -1.60 -8.31
C LEU A 81 -14.17 -0.95 -7.00
N GLU A 82 -14.04 -1.64 -5.86
CA GLU A 82 -14.31 -1.09 -4.53
C GLU A 82 -13.45 0.14 -4.28
N CYS A 83 -12.14 0.03 -4.49
CA CYS A 83 -11.19 1.12 -4.31
C CYS A 83 -11.57 2.33 -5.18
N ALA A 84 -11.87 2.11 -6.46
CA ALA A 84 -12.30 3.17 -7.38
C ALA A 84 -13.60 3.87 -6.93
N LEU A 85 -14.60 3.10 -6.49
CA LEU A 85 -15.88 3.65 -6.04
C LEU A 85 -15.78 4.38 -4.70
N ILE A 86 -14.99 3.89 -3.75
CA ILE A 86 -14.74 4.60 -2.50
C ILE A 86 -14.05 5.94 -2.76
N LYS A 87 -13.08 5.98 -3.68
CA LYS A 87 -12.39 7.22 -4.07
C LYS A 87 -13.33 8.22 -4.73
N LYS A 88 -14.23 7.73 -5.60
CA LYS A 88 -15.23 8.55 -6.30
C LYS A 88 -16.33 9.08 -5.38
N LEU A 89 -16.91 8.22 -4.54
CA LEU A 89 -18.13 8.51 -3.77
C LEU A 89 -17.86 8.98 -2.34
N LYS A 90 -16.70 8.64 -1.77
CA LYS A 90 -16.30 8.89 -0.37
C LYS A 90 -17.40 8.59 0.67
N PRO A 91 -18.04 7.39 0.65
CA PRO A 91 -19.22 7.08 1.47
C PRO A 91 -18.96 7.22 2.97
N ILE A 92 -19.85 7.83 3.74
CA ILE A 92 -19.60 8.25 5.14
C ILE A 92 -19.01 7.15 6.06
N TYR A 93 -19.38 5.89 5.90
CA TYR A 93 -18.86 4.79 6.73
C TYR A 93 -17.59 4.12 6.20
N ASN A 94 -17.11 4.39 4.98
CA ASN A 94 -15.79 3.91 4.57
C ASN A 94 -14.68 4.63 5.34
N LYS A 95 -13.67 3.90 5.83
CA LYS A 95 -12.48 4.49 6.50
C LYS A 95 -11.24 4.43 5.59
N GLN A 96 -11.07 3.32 4.90
CA GLN A 96 -9.98 3.10 3.94
C GLN A 96 -10.32 3.76 2.60
N PHE A 97 -9.30 4.06 1.79
CA PHE A 97 -9.40 4.58 0.41
C PHE A 97 -10.15 5.91 0.20
N LYS A 98 -10.65 6.57 1.26
CA LYS A 98 -11.30 7.89 1.15
C LYS A 98 -10.34 9.03 0.84
N ASN A 99 -9.13 8.96 1.41
CA ASN A 99 -8.18 10.06 1.45
C ASN A 99 -6.80 9.59 0.97
N ASP A 100 -6.58 9.67 -0.34
CA ASP A 100 -5.26 9.48 -0.96
C ASP A 100 -4.22 10.47 -0.37
N LYS A 101 -4.68 11.61 0.16
CA LYS A 101 -3.87 12.66 0.81
C LYS A 101 -3.23 12.29 2.15
N ARG A 102 -3.37 11.05 2.64
CA ARG A 102 -2.67 10.61 3.86
C ARG A 102 -1.23 10.18 3.63
N TYR A 103 -0.84 10.00 2.38
CA TYR A 103 0.55 9.74 2.04
C TYR A 103 1.36 11.03 2.18
N MET A 104 2.48 10.90 2.86
CA MET A 104 3.44 11.96 3.13
C MET A 104 4.83 11.44 2.78
N TYR A 105 5.72 12.35 2.44
CA TYR A 105 7.10 12.07 2.12
C TYR A 105 8.01 12.74 3.14
N LEU A 106 9.13 12.10 3.45
CA LEU A 106 10.24 12.75 4.12
C LEU A 106 11.10 13.42 3.07
N LYS A 107 11.31 14.72 3.17
CA LYS A 107 12.15 15.48 2.24
C LYS A 107 13.44 15.86 2.94
N ILE A 108 14.59 15.51 2.35
CA ILE A 108 15.86 16.10 2.77
C ILE A 108 15.92 17.51 2.17
N GLU A 109 16.09 18.51 3.03
CA GLU A 109 16.12 19.91 2.59
C GLU A 109 17.43 20.27 1.90
N ASN A 110 17.39 21.27 1.01
CA ASN A 110 18.60 21.76 0.35
C ASN A 110 19.47 22.59 1.29
N TYR A 111 18.87 23.42 2.14
CA TYR A 111 19.57 24.10 3.21
C TYR A 111 18.58 24.57 4.28
N ASN A 112 18.77 24.12 5.51
CA ASN A 112 18.05 24.63 6.67
C ASN A 112 18.91 24.47 7.92
N ARG A 113 19.16 25.58 8.63
CA ARG A 113 20.06 25.58 9.80
C ARG A 113 19.67 24.58 10.89
N PHE A 114 18.39 24.24 11.03
CA PHE A 114 17.90 23.42 12.14
C PHE A 114 17.17 22.15 11.71
N LYS A 115 16.67 22.09 10.47
CA LYS A 115 15.77 21.04 10.01
C LYS A 115 16.32 20.39 8.73
N PRO A 116 17.22 19.41 8.84
CA PRO A 116 17.75 18.71 7.66
C PRO A 116 16.69 17.89 6.93
N ILE A 117 15.64 17.48 7.63
CA ILE A 117 14.53 16.70 7.09
C ILE A 117 13.20 17.40 7.43
N SER A 118 12.28 17.40 6.47
CA SER A 118 10.91 17.89 6.62
C SER A 118 9.89 16.86 6.13
N MET A 119 8.61 17.11 6.40
CA MET A 119 7.51 16.29 5.90
C MET A 119 6.74 17.10 4.85
N VAL A 120 6.56 16.52 3.66
CA VAL A 120 5.78 17.11 2.57
C VAL A 120 4.64 16.18 2.18
N TYR A 121 3.56 16.74 1.63
CA TYR A 121 2.42 15.93 1.19
C TYR A 121 2.58 15.45 -0.25
N ASP A 122 3.30 16.17 -1.09
CA ASP A 122 3.52 15.82 -2.50
C ASP A 122 5.01 15.69 -2.77
N ARG A 123 5.40 14.78 -3.67
CA ARG A 123 6.79 14.58 -4.07
C ARG A 123 7.26 15.82 -4.84
N GLN A 124 8.15 16.59 -4.23
CA GLN A 124 8.64 17.87 -4.78
C GLN A 124 10.01 17.76 -5.47
N SER A 125 10.76 16.70 -5.18
CA SER A 125 12.13 16.48 -5.67
C SER A 125 12.51 15.00 -5.55
N GLU A 126 13.67 14.65 -6.12
CA GLU A 126 14.29 13.33 -5.94
C GLU A 126 14.59 13.03 -4.46
N TYR A 127 14.99 14.03 -3.67
CA TYR A 127 15.25 13.92 -2.23
C TYR A 127 14.00 13.72 -1.34
N CYS A 128 12.88 13.28 -1.93
CA CYS A 128 11.66 12.91 -1.21
C CYS A 128 11.58 11.38 -1.08
N PHE A 129 11.53 10.89 0.15
CA PHE A 129 11.47 9.48 0.52
C PHE A 129 10.09 9.09 1.01
N GLY A 130 9.71 7.84 0.75
CA GLY A 130 8.36 7.33 0.94
C GLY A 130 7.70 7.06 -0.39
N PRO A 131 6.36 6.90 -0.41
CA PRO A 131 5.36 7.52 0.49
C PRO A 131 4.96 6.75 1.77
N TYR A 132 4.82 7.46 2.88
CA TYR A 132 4.45 6.90 4.20
C TYR A 132 3.06 7.34 4.67
N ARG A 133 2.39 6.50 5.47
CA ARG A 133 1.02 6.77 5.98
C ARG A 133 0.96 7.26 7.42
N ASN A 134 1.93 6.89 8.25
CA ASN A 134 1.90 7.21 9.68
C ASN A 134 2.56 8.56 9.95
N LYS A 135 1.74 9.61 10.06
CA LYS A 135 2.20 10.98 10.34
C LYS A 135 3.00 11.07 11.63
N ASN A 136 2.55 10.40 12.68
CA ASN A 136 3.19 10.50 14.00
C ASN A 136 4.61 9.93 13.94
N ILE A 137 4.77 8.75 13.31
CA ILE A 137 6.08 8.14 13.09
C ILE A 137 7.02 9.09 12.32
N LEU A 138 6.54 9.72 11.25
CA LEU A 138 7.36 10.67 10.49
C LEU A 138 7.78 11.88 11.31
N LEU A 139 6.87 12.44 12.11
CA LEU A 139 7.19 13.58 12.97
C LEU A 139 8.23 13.21 14.02
N ASP A 140 8.17 12.00 14.59
CA ASP A 140 9.16 11.54 15.56
C ASP A 140 10.51 11.27 14.91
N ILE A 141 10.54 10.72 13.70
CA ILE A 141 11.78 10.59 12.91
C ILE A 141 12.41 11.96 12.63
N ILE A 142 11.62 12.95 12.23
CA ILE A 142 12.11 14.31 12.00
C ILE A 142 12.74 14.87 13.26
N LYS A 143 12.12 14.67 14.43
CA LYS A 143 12.71 15.07 15.72
C LYS A 143 14.01 14.30 15.98
N PHE A 144 14.02 12.98 15.83
CA PHE A 144 15.22 12.17 16.06
C PHE A 144 16.40 12.65 15.23
N PHE A 145 16.22 12.89 13.92
CA PHE A 145 17.27 13.45 13.07
C PHE A 145 17.67 14.86 13.47
N GLN A 146 16.75 15.71 13.92
CA GLN A 146 17.09 17.00 14.51
C GLN A 146 17.96 16.89 15.78
N ASN A 147 17.76 15.83 16.58
CA ASN A 147 18.51 15.60 17.81
C ASN A 147 19.88 14.94 17.59
N ILE A 148 20.09 14.21 16.49
CA ILE A 148 21.37 13.52 16.22
C ILE A 148 22.24 14.22 15.18
N CYS A 149 21.67 15.08 14.32
CA CYS A 149 22.46 15.79 13.32
C CYS A 149 23.43 16.83 13.93
N PRO A 150 24.60 17.07 13.29
CA PRO A 150 25.06 16.43 12.06
C PRO A 150 25.54 14.99 12.27
N ILE A 151 25.30 14.15 11.26
CA ILE A 151 25.81 12.79 11.16
C ILE A 151 27.00 12.81 10.20
N THR A 152 28.08 12.14 10.58
CA THR A 152 29.28 11.96 9.74
C THR A 152 29.56 10.47 9.55
N LYS A 153 30.07 10.09 8.40
CA LYS A 153 30.41 8.69 8.08
C LYS A 153 31.92 8.49 8.06
N PHE A 154 32.40 7.44 8.72
CA PHE A 154 33.79 6.97 8.68
C PHE A 154 33.82 5.47 8.37
N GLY A 155 34.17 5.10 7.13
CA GLY A 155 34.02 3.72 6.67
C GLY A 155 32.54 3.31 6.70
N ASN A 156 32.19 2.23 7.41
CA ASN A 156 30.81 1.77 7.56
C ASN A 156 30.14 2.23 8.87
N ILE A 157 30.75 3.18 9.58
CA ILE A 157 30.28 3.64 10.89
C ILE A 157 29.75 5.07 10.75
N TYR A 158 28.53 5.30 11.23
CA TYR A 158 27.91 6.60 11.36
C TYR A 158 28.12 7.17 12.77
N GLU A 159 28.87 8.26 12.82
CA GLU A 159 29.12 8.99 14.05
C GLU A 159 28.14 10.16 14.20
N PHE A 160 27.48 10.20 15.34
CA PHE A 160 26.59 11.29 15.75
C PHE A 160 26.53 11.36 17.28
N LYS A 161 26.01 12.47 17.81
CA LYS A 161 25.77 12.64 19.25
C LYS A 161 24.33 13.07 19.45
N TYR A 162 23.62 12.43 20.37
CA TYR A 162 22.28 12.86 20.75
C TYR A 162 22.36 14.18 21.52
N LYS A 163 21.56 15.15 21.10
CA LYS A 163 21.50 16.50 21.67
C LYS A 163 20.05 16.81 22.01
N ILE A 164 19.81 17.23 23.24
CA ILE A 164 18.46 17.62 23.70
C ILE A 164 18.01 18.93 23.01
N LEU A 165 18.94 19.86 22.81
CA LEU A 165 18.67 21.16 22.20
C LEU A 165 19.11 21.19 20.73
N LEU A 166 18.30 21.84 19.90
CA LEU A 166 18.60 22.07 18.49
C LEU A 166 19.83 22.97 18.36
N GLN A 167 20.79 22.53 17.56
CA GLN A 167 21.96 23.33 17.20
C GLN A 167 21.87 23.72 15.73
N SER A 168 22.28 24.96 15.43
CA SER A 168 22.38 25.41 14.05
C SER A 168 23.56 24.74 13.37
N MET A 169 23.35 24.21 12.17
CA MET A 169 24.43 23.79 11.28
C MET A 169 24.81 24.93 10.32
N ASP A 170 26.11 25.14 10.15
CA ASP A 170 26.64 25.94 9.04
C ASP A 170 26.40 25.22 7.69
N ARG A 171 26.71 25.89 6.59
CA ARG A 171 26.42 25.36 5.25
C ARG A 171 27.28 24.15 4.89
N GLU A 172 28.55 24.13 5.27
CA GLU A 172 29.45 23.02 4.95
C GLU A 172 29.06 21.76 5.74
N SER A 173 28.81 21.91 7.03
CA SER A 173 28.30 20.84 7.90
C SER A 173 26.96 20.31 7.42
N PHE A 174 26.08 21.19 6.91
CA PHE A 174 24.78 20.80 6.38
C PHE A 174 24.92 19.93 5.12
N GLU A 175 25.76 20.30 4.16
CA GLU A 175 25.96 19.53 2.92
C GLU A 175 26.54 18.14 3.23
N LYS A 176 27.56 18.04 4.10
CA LYS A 176 28.13 16.75 4.53
C LYS A 176 27.08 15.87 5.20
N ASN A 177 26.26 16.45 6.07
CA ASN A 177 25.15 15.73 6.70
C ASN A 177 24.10 15.30 5.67
N LYS A 178 23.77 16.16 4.69
CA LYS A 178 22.84 15.86 3.61
C LYS A 178 23.31 14.65 2.78
N GLU A 179 24.59 14.59 2.43
CA GLU A 179 25.19 13.44 1.73
C GLU A 179 25.02 12.15 2.54
N CYS A 180 25.33 12.18 3.84
CA CYS A 180 25.12 11.03 4.72
C CYS A 180 23.65 10.60 4.79
N LEU A 181 22.72 11.56 4.90
CA LEU A 181 21.29 11.26 4.92
C LEU A 181 20.83 10.65 3.60
N ILE A 182 21.23 11.20 2.46
CA ILE A 182 20.93 10.66 1.13
C ILE A 182 21.41 9.22 1.06
N GLU A 183 22.65 8.96 1.47
CA GLU A 183 23.22 7.62 1.47
C GLU A 183 22.43 6.64 2.35
N ILE A 184 22.11 7.03 3.60
CA ILE A 184 21.30 6.22 4.52
C ILE A 184 19.92 5.91 3.92
N PHE A 185 19.26 6.88 3.30
CA PHE A 185 17.89 6.69 2.81
C PHE A 185 17.79 5.99 1.45
N TYR A 186 18.82 6.07 0.59
CA TYR A 186 18.84 5.43 -0.73
C TYR A 186 19.45 4.02 -0.72
N ASN A 187 20.48 3.78 0.08
CA ASN A 187 21.20 2.50 0.08
C ASN A 187 20.74 1.62 1.25
N LYS A 188 20.23 0.41 0.93
CA LYS A 188 19.75 -0.57 1.92
C LYS A 188 20.85 -1.02 2.88
N GLU A 189 22.07 -1.22 2.40
CA GLU A 189 23.21 -1.63 3.22
C GLU A 189 23.57 -0.50 4.19
N CYS A 190 23.64 0.74 3.69
CA CYS A 190 23.88 1.92 4.51
C CYS A 190 22.80 2.15 5.58
N MET A 191 21.53 1.85 5.27
CA MET A 191 20.45 1.90 6.27
C MET A 191 20.62 0.83 7.34
N LEU A 192 21.07 -0.38 6.97
CA LEU A 192 21.34 -1.46 7.93
C LEU A 192 22.54 -1.14 8.81
N ASP A 193 23.62 -0.60 8.25
CA ASP A 193 24.79 -0.11 9.00
C ASP A 193 24.36 0.95 10.03
N PHE A 194 23.56 1.93 9.60
CA PHE A 194 23.05 2.96 10.50
C PHE A 194 22.16 2.41 11.63
N LEU A 195 21.31 1.42 11.32
CA LEU A 195 20.50 0.72 12.33
C LEU A 195 21.37 -0.09 13.30
N SER A 196 22.46 -0.69 12.81
CA SER A 196 23.45 -1.40 13.63
C SER A 196 24.16 -0.45 14.60
N ASP A 197 24.55 0.74 14.14
CA ASP A 197 25.16 1.75 15.00
C ASP A 197 24.22 2.26 16.09
N LEU A 198 22.94 2.47 15.76
CA LEU A 198 21.91 2.81 16.75
C LEU A 198 21.72 1.69 17.79
N GLN A 199 21.72 0.44 17.33
CA GLN A 199 21.61 -0.74 18.20
C GLN A 199 22.79 -0.82 19.16
N GLY A 200 24.03 -0.68 18.68
CA GLY A 200 25.22 -0.67 19.53
C GLY A 200 25.21 0.47 20.57
N ARG A 201 24.68 1.65 20.22
CA ARG A 201 24.50 2.77 21.17
C ARG A 201 23.42 2.49 22.22
N MET A 202 22.32 1.85 21.82
CA MET A 202 21.27 1.41 22.74
C MET A 202 21.82 0.40 23.77
N ASP A 203 22.57 -0.60 23.30
CA ASP A 203 23.13 -1.66 24.15
C ASP A 203 24.19 -1.11 25.11
N ARG A 204 25.01 -0.16 24.65
CA ARG A 204 25.96 0.57 25.52
C ARG A 204 25.23 1.40 26.57
N ALA A 205 24.23 2.20 26.18
CA ALA A 205 23.45 2.98 27.13
C ALA A 205 22.75 2.10 28.18
N ALA A 206 22.25 0.92 27.79
CA ALA A 206 21.67 -0.04 28.72
C ALA A 206 22.71 -0.63 29.68
N SER A 207 23.91 -0.95 29.19
CA SER A 207 25.04 -1.44 30.00
C SER A 207 25.52 -0.39 31.01
N ASP A 208 25.50 0.89 30.60
CA ASP A 208 25.87 2.04 31.42
C ASP A 208 24.72 2.50 32.35
N LEU A 209 23.63 1.73 32.45
CA LEU A 209 22.42 2.02 33.25
C LEU A 209 21.69 3.33 32.87
N GLN A 210 21.90 3.84 31.65
CA GLN A 210 21.25 5.01 31.08
C GLN A 210 19.94 4.63 30.37
N PHE A 211 18.96 4.13 31.13
CA PHE A 211 17.72 3.54 30.58
C PHE A 211 16.88 4.51 29.75
N GLU A 212 16.90 5.81 30.06
CA GLU A 212 16.23 6.83 29.25
C GLU A 212 16.84 6.94 27.85
N MET A 213 18.18 6.97 27.76
CA MET A 213 18.87 6.99 26.46
C MET A 213 18.68 5.70 25.68
N ALA A 214 18.75 4.55 26.35
CA ALA A 214 18.44 3.27 25.72
C ALA A 214 17.01 3.25 25.14
N THR A 215 16.04 3.83 25.86
CA THR A 215 14.65 3.95 25.39
C THR A 215 14.55 4.84 24.15
N ILE A 216 15.25 5.98 24.12
CA ILE A 216 15.28 6.86 22.96
C ILE A 216 15.86 6.14 21.74
N TYR A 217 17.01 5.45 21.88
CA TYR A 217 17.60 4.72 20.77
C TYR A 217 16.72 3.56 20.29
N ARG A 218 16.10 2.82 21.20
CA ARG A 218 15.12 1.78 20.86
C ARG A 218 13.98 2.35 20.02
N ASP A 219 13.42 3.48 20.45
CA ASP A 219 12.31 4.11 19.75
C ASP A 219 12.76 4.63 18.37
N MET A 220 13.95 5.22 18.25
CA MET A 220 14.57 5.57 16.97
C MET A 220 14.68 4.37 16.03
N ILE A 221 15.23 3.24 16.51
CA ILE A 221 15.38 2.00 15.74
C ILE A 221 14.02 1.54 15.22
N ASN A 222 13.00 1.50 16.07
CA ASN A 222 11.66 1.05 15.68
C ASN A 222 11.04 1.94 14.59
N HIS A 223 11.23 3.26 14.69
CA HIS A 223 10.70 4.20 13.72
C HIS A 223 11.45 4.18 12.39
N ILE A 224 12.77 4.01 12.42
CA ILE A 224 13.59 3.94 11.21
C ILE A 224 13.41 2.58 10.51
N LYS A 225 13.23 1.49 11.26
CA LYS A 225 12.80 0.19 10.69
C LYS A 225 11.48 0.31 9.94
N TYR A 226 10.52 1.10 10.45
CA TYR A 226 9.30 1.39 9.68
C TYR A 226 9.60 2.05 8.32
N LEU A 227 10.60 2.93 8.21
CA LEU A 227 11.02 3.48 6.91
C LEU A 227 11.67 2.41 6.04
N TYR A 228 12.60 1.63 6.60
CA TYR A 228 13.28 0.55 5.91
C TYR A 228 12.29 -0.46 5.33
N ASP A 229 11.33 -0.93 6.12
CA ASP A 229 10.36 -1.94 5.70
C ASP A 229 9.42 -1.40 4.62
N ASN A 230 8.98 -0.14 4.71
CA ASN A 230 8.15 0.45 3.67
C ASN A 230 8.96 0.73 2.39
N ASN A 231 10.21 1.20 2.50
CA ASN A 231 11.08 1.45 1.36
C ASN A 231 11.54 0.15 0.70
N THR A 232 11.88 -0.91 1.43
CA THR A 232 12.31 -2.21 0.87
C THR A 232 11.18 -2.90 0.11
N ASN A 233 9.96 -2.82 0.64
CA ASN A 233 8.77 -3.30 -0.06
C ASN A 233 8.41 -2.46 -1.30
N GLU A 234 8.93 -1.22 -1.41
CA GLU A 234 8.67 -0.31 -2.52
C GLU A 234 9.82 -0.17 -3.53
N SER A 235 11.07 -0.47 -3.12
CA SER A 235 12.34 -0.31 -3.87
C SER A 235 12.80 -1.54 -4.63
N HIS A 236 11.91 -2.51 -4.83
CA HIS A 236 11.96 -3.18 -6.11
C HIS A 236 11.32 -2.23 -7.10
N GLU A 237 12.16 -1.64 -7.96
CA GLU A 237 11.83 -1.40 -9.35
C GLU A 237 11.19 -2.68 -9.90
N ILE A 238 9.92 -2.88 -9.60
CA ILE A 238 9.09 -3.83 -10.31
C ILE A 238 8.81 -3.13 -11.63
N SER A 239 9.80 -3.22 -12.52
CA SER A 239 9.52 -3.29 -13.95
C SER A 239 8.77 -4.58 -14.29
N ASP A 240 8.43 -5.41 -13.29
CA ASP A 240 7.77 -6.69 -13.51
C ASP A 240 6.37 -6.41 -14.01
N LYS A 241 6.30 -6.45 -15.34
CA LYS A 241 5.11 -6.79 -16.08
C LYS A 241 4.69 -8.15 -15.56
N ILE A 242 3.51 -8.24 -14.97
CA ILE A 242 2.98 -9.47 -14.40
C ILE A 242 1.88 -9.97 -15.33
N LEU A 243 1.99 -11.22 -15.74
CA LEU A 243 0.88 -11.98 -16.31
C LEU A 243 0.27 -12.80 -15.18
N MET A 244 -0.99 -12.54 -14.85
CA MET A 244 -1.72 -13.24 -13.81
C MET A 244 -2.93 -13.94 -14.41
N GLY A 245 -3.14 -15.20 -14.03
CA GLY A 245 -4.30 -16.01 -14.40
C GLY A 245 -5.06 -16.48 -13.18
N GLU A 246 -6.38 -16.48 -13.27
CA GLU A 246 -7.28 -17.04 -12.25
C GLU A 246 -8.35 -17.90 -12.93
N LYS A 247 -8.59 -19.10 -12.40
CA LYS A 247 -9.66 -19.98 -12.86
C LYS A 247 -11.00 -19.49 -12.33
N ILE A 248 -12.01 -19.44 -13.19
CA ILE A 248 -13.36 -18.97 -12.87
C ILE A 248 -14.39 -20.04 -13.30
N ASP A 249 -15.65 -19.89 -12.88
CA ASP A 249 -16.71 -20.87 -13.14
C ASP A 249 -16.85 -21.29 -14.62
N ASP A 250 -16.55 -20.38 -15.56
CA ASP A 250 -16.75 -20.54 -17.01
C ASP A 250 -15.44 -20.21 -17.77
N GLY A 251 -14.34 -20.81 -17.32
CA GLY A 251 -13.03 -20.76 -17.95
C GLY A 251 -11.98 -20.04 -17.11
N TYR A 252 -11.29 -19.07 -17.71
CA TYR A 252 -10.12 -18.42 -17.15
C TYR A 252 -10.18 -16.92 -17.32
N LYS A 253 -9.68 -16.19 -16.33
CA LYS A 253 -9.52 -14.74 -16.38
C LYS A 253 -8.03 -14.41 -16.35
N ILE A 254 -7.57 -13.68 -17.36
CA ILE A 254 -6.17 -13.30 -17.52
C ILE A 254 -6.03 -11.79 -17.35
N PHE A 255 -4.98 -11.37 -16.65
CA PHE A 255 -4.64 -9.99 -16.35
C PHE A 255 -3.20 -9.72 -16.77
N TYR A 256 -3.00 -8.60 -17.47
CA TYR A 256 -1.69 -8.01 -17.69
C TYR A 256 -1.56 -6.79 -16.78
N ILE A 257 -0.60 -6.85 -15.88
CA ILE A 257 -0.33 -5.80 -14.90
C ILE A 257 1.03 -5.21 -15.21
N SER A 258 1.09 -3.89 -15.40
CA SER A 258 2.36 -3.17 -15.54
C SER A 258 2.32 -1.91 -14.69
N LYS A 259 3.47 -1.57 -14.09
CA LYS A 259 3.62 -0.39 -13.20
C LYS A 259 2.50 -0.32 -12.15
N ASN A 260 2.14 -1.46 -11.57
CA ASN A 260 1.08 -1.61 -10.55
C ASN A 260 -0.36 -1.33 -11.01
N ARG A 261 -0.62 -1.36 -12.33
CA ARG A 261 -1.96 -1.18 -12.91
C ARG A 261 -2.31 -2.33 -13.82
N ILE A 262 -3.60 -2.71 -13.84
CA ILE A 262 -4.12 -3.60 -14.89
C ILE A 262 -4.18 -2.80 -16.19
N ILE A 263 -3.38 -3.19 -17.17
CA ILE A 263 -3.40 -2.60 -18.52
C ILE A 263 -4.47 -3.30 -19.36
N LEU A 264 -4.52 -4.63 -19.29
CA LEU A 264 -5.47 -5.44 -20.03
C LEU A 264 -5.99 -6.58 -19.17
N LYS A 265 -7.26 -6.92 -19.35
CA LYS A 265 -7.90 -8.09 -18.75
C LYS A 265 -8.86 -8.72 -19.74
N LYS A 266 -8.87 -10.04 -19.85
CA LYS A 266 -9.78 -10.78 -20.73
C LYS A 266 -10.21 -12.10 -20.10
N LYS A 267 -11.40 -12.54 -20.48
CA LYS A 267 -11.94 -13.85 -20.13
C LYS A 267 -11.77 -14.78 -21.32
N TYR A 268 -11.35 -16.01 -21.05
CA TYR A 268 -11.16 -17.08 -22.02
C TYR A 268 -11.92 -18.32 -21.55
N LYS A 269 -12.55 -19.06 -22.45
CA LYS A 269 -13.13 -20.36 -22.10
C LYS A 269 -12.04 -21.43 -21.96
N GLU A 270 -11.09 -21.41 -22.87
CA GLU A 270 -9.91 -22.28 -22.90
C GLU A 270 -8.66 -21.43 -23.18
N LEU A 271 -7.53 -21.85 -22.62
CA LEU A 271 -6.25 -21.15 -22.78
C LEU A 271 -5.38 -21.89 -23.81
N THR A 272 -5.01 -21.18 -24.87
CA THR A 272 -4.03 -21.65 -25.87
C THR A 272 -2.84 -20.70 -25.94
N LYS A 273 -1.68 -21.19 -26.40
CA LYS A 273 -0.49 -20.35 -26.59
C LYS A 273 -0.78 -19.16 -27.51
N GLU A 274 -1.54 -19.38 -28.58
CA GLU A 274 -1.95 -18.33 -29.52
C GLU A 274 -2.79 -17.25 -28.83
N SER A 275 -3.79 -17.66 -28.04
CA SER A 275 -4.67 -16.72 -27.33
C SER A 275 -3.93 -15.84 -26.31
N ILE A 276 -2.93 -16.39 -25.61
CA ILE A 276 -2.07 -15.65 -24.69
C ILE A 276 -1.06 -14.78 -25.46
N GLY A 277 -0.51 -15.26 -26.57
CA GLY A 277 0.38 -14.48 -27.43
C GLY A 277 -0.31 -13.21 -27.96
N GLU A 278 -1.54 -13.35 -28.46
CA GLU A 278 -2.36 -12.22 -28.90
C GLU A 278 -2.70 -11.26 -27.74
N PHE A 279 -3.03 -11.80 -26.57
CA PHE A 279 -3.30 -11.02 -25.37
C PHE A 279 -2.10 -10.15 -24.99
N LEU A 280 -0.90 -10.74 -24.96
CA LEU A 280 0.34 -10.04 -24.60
C LEU A 280 0.68 -8.96 -25.62
N LYS A 281 0.55 -9.24 -26.91
CA LYS A 281 0.77 -8.24 -27.98
C LYS A 281 -0.15 -7.02 -27.79
N GLN A 282 -1.44 -7.27 -27.58
CA GLN A 282 -2.42 -6.20 -27.33
C GLN A 282 -2.12 -5.42 -26.04
N ALA A 283 -1.71 -6.12 -24.97
CA ALA A 283 -1.37 -5.47 -23.72
C ALA A 283 -0.15 -4.56 -23.84
N GLN A 284 0.88 -4.97 -24.58
CA GLN A 284 2.08 -4.16 -24.85
C GLN A 284 1.75 -2.93 -25.70
N GLU A 285 0.89 -3.06 -26.72
CA GLU A 285 0.43 -1.92 -27.53
C GLU A 285 -0.37 -0.90 -26.69
N LEU A 286 -1.20 -1.37 -25.76
CA LEU A 286 -1.95 -0.51 -24.85
C LEU A 286 -1.03 0.17 -23.83
N GLU A 287 -0.02 -0.55 -23.32
CA GLU A 287 0.95 -0.02 -22.35
C GLU A 287 1.63 1.26 -22.86
N ILE A 288 2.06 1.27 -24.13
CA ILE A 288 2.71 2.43 -24.77
C ILE A 288 1.80 3.66 -24.78
N LYS A 289 0.48 3.46 -24.84
CA LYS A 289 -0.52 4.55 -24.92
C LYS A 289 -0.93 5.10 -23.55
N VAL A 290 -0.57 4.44 -22.45
CA VAL A 290 -0.94 4.91 -21.10
C VAL A 290 -0.02 6.07 -20.70
N PRO A 291 -0.56 7.28 -20.41
CA PRO A 291 0.24 8.41 -19.97
C PRO A 291 1.04 8.08 -18.71
N HIS A 292 2.31 8.49 -18.71
CA HIS A 292 3.29 8.02 -17.74
C HIS A 292 3.14 8.52 -16.30
N VAL A 293 2.22 9.43 -16.00
CA VAL A 293 2.01 9.94 -14.63
C VAL A 293 0.54 10.29 -14.43
N ILE A 294 -0.18 9.48 -13.65
CA ILE A 294 -1.54 9.81 -13.22
C ILE A 294 -1.65 9.47 -11.73
N ASP A 295 -1.28 10.39 -10.85
CA ASP A 295 -1.50 10.30 -9.40
C ASP A 295 -0.77 9.13 -8.68
N GLU A 296 0.51 9.35 -8.33
CA GLU A 296 1.38 8.43 -7.58
C GLU A 296 0.66 7.84 -6.34
N LYS A 297 -0.16 8.65 -5.66
CA LYS A 297 -0.86 8.23 -4.43
C LYS A 297 -1.96 7.23 -4.71
N ARG A 298 -2.70 7.39 -5.82
CA ARG A 298 -3.72 6.41 -6.21
C ARG A 298 -3.08 5.08 -6.56
N ASP A 299 -1.92 5.11 -7.23
CA ASP A 299 -1.22 3.90 -7.65
C ASP A 299 -0.71 3.05 -6.50
N LEU A 300 -0.37 3.64 -5.35
CA LEU A 300 0.06 2.87 -4.19
C LEU A 300 -1.05 1.99 -3.61
N ASP A 301 -2.30 2.44 -3.66
CA ASP A 301 -3.43 1.62 -3.22
C ASP A 301 -3.65 0.45 -4.17
N PHE A 302 -3.53 0.69 -5.48
CA PHE A 302 -3.57 -0.37 -6.49
C PHE A 302 -2.40 -1.34 -6.32
N LYS A 303 -1.17 -0.84 -6.12
CA LYS A 303 0.02 -1.64 -5.80
C LYS A 303 -0.25 -2.55 -4.60
N LYS A 304 -0.77 -2.01 -3.51
CA LYS A 304 -1.10 -2.81 -2.31
C LYS A 304 -2.16 -3.87 -2.55
N ILE A 305 -3.15 -3.60 -3.41
CA ILE A 305 -4.15 -4.59 -3.80
C ILE A 305 -3.46 -5.70 -4.59
N VAL A 306 -2.73 -5.36 -5.66
CA VAL A 306 -2.03 -6.33 -6.52
C VAL A 306 -1.01 -7.15 -5.72
N THR A 307 -0.13 -6.53 -4.93
CA THR A 307 0.88 -7.25 -4.13
C THR A 307 0.25 -8.22 -3.14
N ARG A 308 -0.89 -7.86 -2.52
CA ARG A 308 -1.60 -8.79 -1.63
C ARG A 308 -2.23 -9.94 -2.41
N GLU A 309 -2.77 -9.64 -3.58
CA GLU A 309 -3.46 -10.64 -4.39
C GLU A 309 -2.49 -11.63 -5.04
N VAL A 310 -1.27 -11.17 -5.36
CA VAL A 310 -0.14 -11.97 -5.83
C VAL A 310 0.41 -12.89 -4.74
N LYS A 311 0.41 -12.46 -3.47
CA LYS A 311 0.85 -13.31 -2.34
C LYS A 311 -0.20 -14.38 -1.93
N ASP A 312 -1.44 -14.26 -2.37
CA ASP A 312 -2.53 -15.20 -2.09
C ASP A 312 -2.56 -16.27 -3.21
N ASP A 313 -1.55 -17.16 -3.18
CA ASP A 313 -1.11 -18.06 -4.27
C ASP A 313 -1.99 -19.29 -4.54
N ALA A 314 -2.97 -19.59 -3.68
CA ALA A 314 -3.56 -20.94 -3.65
C ALA A 314 -4.39 -21.34 -4.90
N LEU A 315 -4.73 -20.42 -5.80
CA LEU A 315 -5.62 -20.66 -6.97
C LEU A 315 -5.25 -19.83 -8.22
N LYS A 316 -4.02 -19.28 -8.29
CA LYS A 316 -3.63 -18.33 -9.34
C LYS A 316 -2.30 -18.74 -9.96
N ALA A 317 -2.19 -18.62 -11.27
CA ALA A 317 -0.89 -18.66 -11.93
C ALA A 317 -0.35 -17.25 -12.06
N ILE A 318 0.91 -17.06 -11.69
CA ILE A 318 1.59 -15.76 -11.71
C ILE A 318 2.90 -15.95 -12.45
N LEU A 319 3.11 -15.14 -13.49
CA LEU A 319 4.33 -15.12 -14.27
C LEU A 319 4.87 -13.68 -14.28
N PHE A 320 6.09 -13.52 -13.79
CA PHE A 320 6.83 -12.27 -13.89
C PHE A 320 7.53 -12.23 -15.25
N ILE A 321 7.16 -11.27 -16.09
CA ILE A 321 7.65 -11.13 -17.45
C ILE A 321 9.00 -10.41 -17.40
N HIS A 322 10.06 -11.22 -17.37
CA HIS A 322 11.44 -10.81 -17.63
C HIS A 322 11.85 -11.19 -19.06
N ASN A 323 13.11 -10.95 -19.46
CA ASN A 323 13.56 -11.17 -20.84
C ASN A 323 13.33 -12.63 -21.35
N ASP A 324 13.22 -13.62 -20.46
CA ASP A 324 12.86 -15.00 -20.79
C ASP A 324 11.67 -15.45 -19.93
N TYR A 325 10.49 -15.66 -20.55
CA TYR A 325 9.30 -16.18 -19.88
C TYR A 325 8.61 -17.26 -20.72
N SER A 326 8.17 -18.35 -20.07
CA SER A 326 7.51 -19.48 -20.73
C SER A 326 5.99 -19.37 -20.60
N VAL A 327 5.31 -19.12 -21.72
CA VAL A 327 3.83 -19.15 -21.78
C VAL A 327 3.29 -20.55 -21.49
N ASP A 328 4.08 -21.58 -21.80
CA ASP A 328 3.71 -22.98 -21.55
C ASP A 328 3.63 -23.30 -20.07
N GLU A 329 4.61 -22.82 -19.30
CA GLU A 329 4.62 -22.99 -17.85
C GLU A 329 3.42 -22.29 -17.21
N PHE A 330 3.06 -21.09 -17.70
CA PHE A 330 1.89 -20.36 -17.23
C PHE A 330 0.57 -21.09 -17.51
N ILE A 331 0.40 -21.66 -18.71
CA ILE A 331 -0.81 -22.44 -19.04
C ILE A 331 -0.86 -23.72 -18.21
N ASN A 332 0.28 -24.41 -18.03
CA ASN A 332 0.35 -25.62 -17.21
C ASN A 332 0.02 -25.35 -15.74
N ASN A 333 0.40 -24.19 -15.20
CA ASN A 333 0.07 -23.80 -13.82
C ASN A 333 -1.42 -23.41 -13.64
N MET A 334 -2.18 -23.27 -14.73
CA MET A 334 -3.61 -22.90 -14.72
C MET A 334 -4.56 -24.09 -14.93
N CYS A 335 -4.13 -25.09 -15.71
CA CYS A 335 -4.89 -26.29 -16.07
C CYS A 335 -4.78 -27.36 -15.00
#